data_AF-A0A0B1SZN1-F1
#
_entry.id   AF-A0A0B1SZN1-F1
#
_cell.length_a   1.000
_cell.length_b   1.000
_cell.length_c   1.000
_cell.angle_alpha   90.00
_cell.angle_beta   90.00
_cell.angle_gamma   90.00
#
_symmetry.space_group_name_H-M   'P 1'
#
loop_
_entity.id
_entity.type
_entity.pdbx_description
1 polymer ?
#
loop_
_entity_poly.entity_id
_entity_poly.type
_entity_poly.pdbx_seq_one_letter_code
_entity_poly.pdbx_strand_id
1 'polypeptide(L)'
;MELVETEKDYVRDLSSVVDGYIANLERMELPEDLVGKDKIIFANIAQILEFHKNIFLKEIEKCLDNYEVAGSAFVKYKGRLETMYVRYCQNKPKSDYLVSQDDFEQFFAETKAKLGHKVALCDLLIKPVQRIMKYQLLLKDILKFTERAKEKTDILKKALAVMHVVPKACDDMMQVGRLQNFDGSLNAQGKLLYQSIT
;
A
#
# COMPACT_ATOMS: atom_id res chain seq x y z
N MET A 1 16.47 -12.45 -5.06
CA MET A 1 15.26 -13.09 -4.48
C MET A 1 14.04 -12.26 -4.87
N GLU A 2 12.94 -12.86 -5.34
CA GLU A 2 11.76 -12.13 -5.90
C GLU A 2 11.20 -11.07 -4.94
N LEU A 3 11.11 -11.37 -3.64
CA LEU A 3 10.61 -10.42 -2.63
C LEU A 3 11.41 -9.10 -2.61
N VAL A 4 12.75 -9.18 -2.66
CA VAL A 4 13.65 -8.01 -2.61
C VAL A 4 13.55 -7.20 -3.89
N GLU A 5 13.63 -7.86 -5.05
CA GLU A 5 13.61 -7.17 -6.34
C GLU A 5 12.27 -6.43 -6.53
N THR A 6 11.17 -7.11 -6.25
CA THR A 6 9.84 -6.49 -6.35
C THR A 6 9.59 -5.44 -5.26
N GLU A 7 10.33 -5.44 -4.15
CA GLU A 7 10.28 -4.37 -3.14
C GLU A 7 10.99 -3.11 -3.62
N LYS A 8 12.15 -3.27 -4.28
CA LYS A 8 12.86 -2.15 -4.91
C LYS A 8 12.02 -1.52 -6.02
N ASP A 9 11.38 -2.34 -6.85
CA ASP A 9 10.47 -1.85 -7.88
C ASP A 9 9.26 -1.12 -7.27
N TYR A 10 8.67 -1.66 -6.20
CA TYR A 10 7.58 -1.00 -5.48
C TYR A 10 8.00 0.37 -4.91
N VAL A 11 9.16 0.46 -4.25
CA VAL A 11 9.69 1.73 -3.74
C VAL A 11 9.95 2.72 -4.88
N ARG A 12 10.47 2.25 -6.02
CA ARG A 12 10.69 3.09 -7.21
C ARG A 12 9.38 3.64 -7.75
N ASP A 13 8.37 2.79 -7.89
CA ASP A 13 7.06 3.20 -8.39
C ASP A 13 6.37 4.21 -7.46
N LEU A 14 6.45 4.00 -6.15
CA LEU A 14 5.93 4.96 -5.17
C LEU A 14 6.70 6.28 -5.21
N SER A 15 8.03 6.22 -5.39
CA SER A 15 8.85 7.44 -5.55
C SER A 15 8.43 8.22 -6.79
N SER A 16 8.11 7.55 -7.90
CA SER A 16 7.55 8.22 -9.10
C SER A 16 6.24 8.95 -8.82
N VAL A 17 5.41 8.47 -7.88
CA VAL A 17 4.20 9.19 -7.46
C VAL A 17 4.56 10.42 -6.63
N VAL A 18 5.40 10.25 -5.60
CA VAL A 18 5.70 11.32 -4.64
C VAL A 18 6.62 12.38 -5.24
N ASP A 19 7.75 11.98 -5.81
CA ASP A 19 8.76 12.86 -6.37
C ASP A 19 8.37 13.35 -7.78
N GLY A 20 7.46 12.63 -8.46
CA GLY A 20 6.95 12.99 -9.79
C GLY A 20 5.65 13.77 -9.70
N TYR A 21 4.54 13.13 -9.33
CA TYR A 21 3.23 13.80 -9.35
C TYR A 21 3.10 14.80 -8.20
N ILE A 22 3.23 14.36 -6.94
CA ILE A 22 2.97 15.21 -5.77
C ILE A 22 3.90 16.44 -5.75
N ALA A 23 5.20 16.24 -5.95
CA ALA A 23 6.17 17.32 -5.93
C ALA A 23 5.98 18.36 -7.06
N ASN A 24 5.30 17.99 -8.15
CA ASN A 24 5.02 18.92 -9.24
C ASN A 24 3.65 19.62 -9.12
N LEU A 25 2.72 19.14 -8.28
CA LEU A 25 1.42 19.79 -8.08
C LEU A 25 1.55 21.23 -7.59
N GLU A 26 2.52 21.51 -6.71
CA GLU A 26 2.79 22.87 -6.22
C GLU A 26 3.36 23.80 -7.29
N ARG A 27 3.85 23.26 -8.41
CA ARG A 27 4.48 23.98 -9.51
C ARG A 27 3.60 24.07 -10.76
N MET A 28 2.44 23.42 -10.73
CA MET A 28 1.50 23.36 -11.84
C MET A 28 0.31 24.28 -11.57
N GLU A 29 -0.24 24.88 -12.63
CA GLU A 29 -1.58 25.45 -12.55
C GLU A 29 -2.57 24.30 -12.39
N LEU A 30 -3.07 24.13 -11.18
CA LEU A 30 -4.08 23.11 -10.87
C LEU A 30 -5.43 23.58 -11.43
N PRO A 31 -6.20 22.69 -12.09
CA PRO A 31 -7.61 22.96 -12.34
C PRO A 31 -8.30 23.40 -11.06
N GLU A 32 -9.23 24.37 -11.12
CA GLU A 32 -9.93 24.88 -9.93
C GLU A 32 -10.57 23.74 -9.12
N ASP A 33 -11.14 22.76 -9.82
CA ASP A 33 -11.74 21.58 -9.22
C ASP A 33 -10.75 20.66 -8.52
N LEU A 34 -9.46 20.73 -8.82
CA LEU A 34 -8.42 19.89 -8.21
C LEU A 34 -7.91 20.48 -6.89
N VAL A 35 -8.09 21.80 -6.66
CA VAL A 35 -7.59 22.50 -5.48
C VAL A 35 -8.19 21.87 -4.21
N GLY A 36 -7.31 21.40 -3.33
CA GLY A 36 -7.68 20.74 -2.06
C GLY A 36 -8.15 19.29 -2.18
N LYS A 37 -8.21 18.71 -3.38
CA LYS A 37 -8.54 17.28 -3.61
C LYS A 37 -7.30 16.38 -3.71
N ASP A 38 -6.11 16.96 -3.78
CA ASP A 38 -4.81 16.27 -3.77
C ASP A 38 -4.67 15.28 -2.60
N LYS A 39 -5.07 15.69 -1.39
CA LYS A 39 -5.01 14.84 -0.19
C LYS A 39 -5.90 13.60 -0.30
N ILE A 40 -6.98 13.66 -1.07
CA ILE A 40 -7.86 12.53 -1.33
C ILE A 40 -7.28 11.67 -2.45
N ILE A 41 -6.69 12.25 -3.49
CA ILE A 41 -6.09 11.49 -4.60
C ILE A 41 -4.87 10.68 -4.12
N PHE A 42 -3.97 11.30 -3.37
CA PHE A 42 -2.72 10.65 -2.96
C PHE A 42 -2.79 9.99 -1.58
N ALA A 43 -3.85 10.24 -0.81
CA ALA A 43 -4.07 9.67 0.51
C ALA A 43 -2.82 9.83 1.41
N ASN A 44 -2.37 8.72 2.01
CA ASN A 44 -1.13 8.62 2.77
C ASN A 44 0.00 7.92 2.00
N ILE A 45 0.03 7.97 0.66
CA ILE A 45 1.05 7.27 -0.14
C ILE A 45 2.48 7.71 0.18
N ALA A 46 2.68 9.00 0.50
CA ALA A 46 3.99 9.52 0.91
C ALA A 46 4.47 8.88 2.22
N GLN A 47 3.56 8.64 3.18
CA GLN A 47 3.87 7.95 4.42
C GLN A 47 4.26 6.48 4.16
N ILE A 48 3.57 5.82 3.24
CA ILE A 48 3.90 4.45 2.83
C ILE A 48 5.29 4.43 2.19
N LEU A 49 5.57 5.32 1.22
CA LEU A 49 6.88 5.42 0.60
C LEU A 49 7.98 5.61 1.63
N GLU A 50 7.82 6.57 2.56
CA GLU A 50 8.83 6.87 3.57
C GLU A 50 9.16 5.63 4.41
N PHE A 51 8.14 4.92 4.89
CA PHE A 51 8.34 3.69 5.65
C PHE A 51 9.06 2.61 4.81
N HIS A 52 8.59 2.37 3.58
CA HIS A 52 9.15 1.32 2.73
C HIS A 52 10.60 1.64 2.33
N LYS A 53 10.87 2.86 1.87
CA LYS A 53 12.19 3.32 1.43
C LYS A 53 13.22 3.36 2.57
N ASN A 54 12.82 3.91 3.73
CA ASN A 54 13.79 4.22 4.78
C ASN A 54 13.99 3.07 5.79
N ILE A 55 13.00 2.18 5.92
CA ILE A 55 12.98 1.13 6.94
C ILE A 55 12.75 -0.24 6.31
N PHE A 56 11.60 -0.46 5.67
CA PHE A 56 11.16 -1.82 5.35
C PHE A 56 12.04 -2.49 4.30
N LEU A 57 12.39 -1.79 3.22
CA LEU A 57 13.28 -2.31 2.17
C LEU A 57 14.62 -2.76 2.75
N LYS A 58 15.22 -1.98 3.66
CA LYS A 58 16.50 -2.34 4.31
C LYS A 58 16.40 -3.60 5.16
N GLU A 59 15.25 -3.85 5.79
CA GLU A 59 15.01 -5.08 6.54
C GLU A 59 14.76 -6.27 5.60
N ILE A 60 14.05 -6.03 4.50
CA ILE A 60 13.81 -7.03 3.46
C ILE A 60 15.12 -7.41 2.76
N GLU A 61 16.02 -6.47 2.47
CA GLU A 61 17.31 -6.76 1.81
C GLU A 61 18.20 -7.72 2.61
N LYS A 62 18.12 -7.71 3.94
CA LYS A 62 18.85 -8.67 4.81
C LYS A 62 18.42 -10.13 4.60
N CYS A 63 17.31 -10.38 3.91
CA CYS A 63 16.84 -11.72 3.64
C CYS A 63 17.70 -12.48 2.62
N LEU A 64 18.53 -11.77 1.85
CA LEU A 64 19.43 -12.39 0.88
C LEU A 64 20.43 -13.32 1.59
N ASP A 65 20.77 -12.98 2.83
CA ASP A 65 21.66 -13.77 3.69
C ASP A 65 20.89 -14.62 4.71
N ASN A 66 19.73 -14.14 5.20
CA ASN A 66 18.95 -14.83 6.22
C ASN A 66 17.44 -14.60 6.09
N TYR A 67 16.71 -15.61 5.59
CA TYR A 67 15.25 -15.55 5.40
C TYR A 67 14.46 -15.32 6.70
N GLU A 68 15.00 -15.71 7.87
CA GLU A 68 14.35 -15.50 9.16
C GLU A 68 14.24 -14.02 9.52
N VAL A 69 15.17 -13.19 9.02
CA VAL A 69 15.15 -11.73 9.21
C VAL A 69 13.98 -11.11 8.45
N ALA A 70 13.73 -11.55 7.20
CA ALA A 70 12.56 -11.12 6.45
C ALA A 70 11.26 -11.49 7.19
N GLY A 71 11.12 -12.74 7.65
CA GLY A 71 9.95 -13.16 8.42
C GLY A 71 9.76 -12.31 9.69
N SER A 72 10.85 -12.02 10.39
CA SER A 72 10.85 -11.19 11.59
C SER A 72 10.42 -9.74 11.30
N ALA A 73 10.79 -9.18 10.15
CA ALA A 73 10.38 -7.84 9.75
C ALA A 73 8.86 -7.71 9.64
N PHE A 74 8.18 -8.66 8.99
CA PHE A 74 6.70 -8.65 8.89
C PHE A 74 6.03 -8.69 10.25
N VAL A 75 6.54 -9.52 11.17
CA VAL A 75 5.99 -9.62 12.53
C VAL A 75 6.23 -8.32 13.30
N LYS A 76 7.46 -7.80 13.29
CA LYS A 76 7.87 -6.58 13.98
C LYS A 76 7.08 -5.36 13.53
N TYR A 77 6.83 -5.22 12.23
CA TYR A 77 6.19 -4.05 11.65
C TYR A 77 4.69 -4.23 11.34
N LYS A 78 4.07 -5.33 11.80
CA LYS A 78 2.63 -5.60 11.65
C LYS A 78 1.76 -4.36 11.87
N GLY A 79 1.90 -3.70 13.02
CA GLY A 79 1.06 -2.56 13.39
C GLY A 79 1.19 -1.39 12.42
N ARG A 80 2.41 -1.08 11.97
CA ARG A 80 2.65 -0.01 10.99
C ARG A 80 2.06 -0.35 9.63
N LEU A 81 2.29 -1.58 9.15
CA LEU A 81 1.71 -2.07 7.90
C LEU A 81 0.17 -1.99 7.96
N GLU A 82 -0.44 -2.53 9.01
CA GLU A 82 -1.89 -2.48 9.20
C GLU A 82 -2.43 -1.05 9.18
N THR A 83 -1.89 -0.15 10.01
CA THR A 83 -2.37 1.24 10.09
C THR A 83 -2.25 1.99 8.76
N MET A 84 -1.10 1.89 8.08
CA MET A 84 -0.89 2.65 6.84
C MET A 84 -1.74 2.12 5.69
N TYR A 85 -1.81 0.80 5.52
CA TYR A 85 -2.53 0.19 4.40
C TYR A 85 -4.04 0.21 4.60
N VAL A 86 -4.56 0.06 5.82
CA VAL A 86 -5.99 0.26 6.11
C VAL A 86 -6.42 1.66 5.71
N ARG A 87 -5.69 2.68 6.17
CA ARG A 87 -5.97 4.09 5.83
C ARG A 87 -5.96 4.32 4.32
N TYR A 88 -4.98 3.76 3.63
CA TYR A 88 -4.87 3.90 2.18
C TYR A 88 -6.03 3.24 1.44
N CYS A 89 -6.32 1.97 1.78
CA CYS A 89 -7.37 1.19 1.16
C CYS A 89 -8.77 1.78 1.40
N GLN A 90 -9.04 2.33 2.59
CA GLN A 90 -10.29 3.04 2.88
C GLN A 90 -10.49 4.28 2.01
N ASN A 91 -9.39 4.99 1.69
CA ASN A 91 -9.46 6.18 0.86
C ASN A 91 -9.50 5.85 -0.64
N LYS A 92 -8.98 4.69 -1.05
CA LYS A 92 -8.79 4.30 -2.45
C LYS A 92 -10.05 4.46 -3.33
N PRO A 93 -11.27 4.10 -2.91
CA PRO A 93 -12.46 4.32 -3.74
C PRO A 93 -12.72 5.80 -4.07
N LYS A 94 -12.44 6.72 -3.12
CA LYS A 94 -12.58 8.16 -3.33
C LYS A 94 -11.53 8.68 -4.29
N SER A 95 -10.29 8.21 -4.14
CA SER A 95 -9.21 8.51 -5.08
C SER A 95 -9.56 8.04 -6.50
N ASP A 96 -10.09 6.82 -6.65
CA ASP A 96 -10.43 6.26 -7.95
C ASP A 96 -11.53 7.05 -8.65
N TYR A 97 -12.59 7.40 -7.91
CA TYR A 97 -13.66 8.23 -8.43
C TYR A 97 -13.15 9.59 -8.93
N LEU A 98 -12.25 10.23 -8.18
CA LEU A 98 -11.68 11.50 -8.60
C LEU A 98 -10.81 11.33 -9.85
N VAL A 99 -9.85 10.41 -9.84
CA VAL A 99 -8.91 10.22 -10.96
C VAL A 99 -9.63 9.79 -12.25
N SER A 100 -10.84 9.20 -12.15
CA SER A 100 -11.67 8.85 -13.31
C SER A 100 -12.59 9.96 -13.82
N GLN A 101 -12.57 11.16 -13.23
CA GLN A 101 -13.29 12.31 -13.80
C GLN A 101 -12.52 12.82 -15.02
N ASP A 102 -13.21 13.11 -16.12
CA ASP A 102 -12.60 13.48 -17.41
C ASP A 102 -11.54 14.60 -17.28
N ASP A 103 -11.84 15.65 -16.51
CA ASP A 103 -10.93 16.78 -16.29
C ASP A 103 -9.62 16.36 -15.58
N PHE A 104 -9.72 15.42 -14.63
CA PHE A 104 -8.55 14.92 -13.89
C PHE A 104 -7.79 13.86 -14.67
N GLU A 105 -8.50 13.01 -15.41
CA GLU A 105 -7.88 12.03 -16.31
C GLU A 105 -7.01 12.75 -17.34
N GLN A 106 -7.55 13.80 -17.99
CA GLN A 106 -6.80 14.60 -18.94
C GLN A 106 -5.59 15.29 -18.28
N PHE A 107 -5.80 15.97 -17.15
CA PHE A 107 -4.72 16.65 -16.42
C PHE A 107 -3.57 15.70 -16.05
N PHE A 108 -3.89 14.49 -15.55
CA PHE A 108 -2.87 13.51 -15.17
C PHE A 108 -2.23 12.81 -16.37
N ALA A 109 -2.93 12.69 -17.51
CA ALA A 109 -2.35 12.22 -18.77
C ALA A 109 -1.31 13.21 -19.32
N GLU A 110 -1.60 14.51 -19.30
CA GLU A 110 -0.64 15.56 -19.68
C GLU A 110 0.56 15.60 -18.72
N THR A 111 0.29 15.49 -17.41
CA THR A 111 1.34 15.41 -16.39
C THR A 111 2.24 14.19 -16.58
N LYS A 112 1.66 13.02 -16.87
CA LYS A 112 2.39 11.79 -17.22
C LYS A 112 3.33 12.03 -18.40
N ALA A 113 2.85 12.68 -19.46
CA ALA A 113 3.65 12.99 -20.64
C ALA A 113 4.82 13.93 -20.31
N LYS A 114 4.57 14.99 -19.53
CA LYS A 114 5.61 15.94 -19.07
C LYS A 114 6.68 15.26 -18.21
N LEU A 115 6.29 14.30 -17.38
CA LEU A 115 7.21 13.50 -16.54
C LEU A 115 7.92 12.38 -17.31
N GLY A 116 7.54 12.10 -18.56
CA GLY A 116 8.09 10.97 -19.33
C GLY A 116 7.73 9.60 -18.77
N HIS A 117 6.67 9.51 -17.95
CA HIS A 117 6.24 8.26 -17.34
C HIS A 117 5.53 7.36 -18.35
N LYS A 118 5.80 6.06 -18.30
CA LYS A 118 5.15 5.06 -19.18
C LYS A 118 3.78 4.62 -18.65
N VAL A 119 3.66 4.59 -17.33
CA VAL A 119 2.50 4.04 -16.58
C VAL A 119 1.55 5.18 -16.21
N ALA A 120 0.23 4.96 -16.27
CA ALA A 120 -0.76 5.96 -15.88
C ALA A 120 -0.79 6.14 -14.35
N LEU A 121 -1.28 7.29 -13.88
CA LEU A 121 -1.33 7.56 -12.44
C LEU A 121 -2.21 6.53 -11.70
N CYS A 122 -3.37 6.17 -12.24
CA CYS A 122 -4.26 5.15 -11.65
C CYS A 122 -3.55 3.80 -11.43
N ASP A 123 -2.72 3.38 -12.39
CA ASP A 123 -1.91 2.15 -12.31
C ASP A 123 -0.78 2.23 -11.29
N LEU A 124 -0.32 3.44 -10.94
CA LEU A 124 0.61 3.65 -9.83
C LEU A 124 -0.13 3.64 -8.49
N LEU A 125 -1.30 4.28 -8.41
CA LEU A 125 -2.10 4.40 -7.18
C LEU A 125 -2.70 3.07 -6.72
N ILE A 126 -2.86 2.08 -7.60
CA ILE A 126 -3.30 0.73 -7.19
C ILE A 126 -2.17 -0.11 -6.57
N LYS A 127 -0.89 0.28 -6.73
CA LYS A 127 0.25 -0.52 -6.30
C LYS A 127 0.28 -0.83 -4.80
N PRO A 128 -0.07 0.08 -3.87
CA PRO A 128 -0.13 -0.30 -2.45
C PRO A 128 -1.14 -1.43 -2.17
N VAL A 129 -2.33 -1.36 -2.78
CA VAL A 129 -3.36 -2.41 -2.63
C VAL A 129 -2.83 -3.74 -3.16
N GLN A 130 -2.18 -3.74 -4.32
CA GLN A 130 -1.58 -4.94 -4.89
C GLN A 130 -0.43 -5.47 -4.03
N ARG A 131 0.42 -4.59 -3.50
CA ARG A 131 1.62 -4.96 -2.74
C ARG A 131 1.26 -5.68 -1.45
N ILE A 132 0.30 -5.16 -0.69
CA ILE A 132 -0.10 -5.77 0.58
C ILE A 132 -0.69 -7.17 0.37
N MET A 133 -1.39 -7.38 -0.73
CA MET A 133 -1.89 -8.71 -1.13
C MET A 133 -0.78 -9.64 -1.64
N LYS A 134 0.23 -9.10 -2.33
CA LYS A 134 1.33 -9.89 -2.92
C LYS A 134 2.27 -10.46 -1.86
N TYR A 135 2.46 -9.81 -0.71
CA TYR A 135 3.32 -10.34 0.36
C TYR A 135 2.91 -11.73 0.83
N GLN A 136 1.61 -12.03 0.91
CA GLN A 136 1.16 -13.35 1.32
C GLN A 136 1.59 -14.44 0.31
N LEU A 137 1.64 -14.12 -0.98
CA LEU A 137 2.04 -15.06 -2.04
C LEU A 137 3.54 -15.30 -1.97
N LEU A 138 4.32 -14.23 -1.87
CA LEU A 138 5.78 -14.29 -1.76
C LEU A 138 6.22 -15.07 -0.51
N LEU A 139 5.58 -14.84 0.64
CA LEU A 139 5.89 -15.57 1.87
C LEU A 139 5.47 -17.04 1.79
N LYS A 140 4.36 -17.37 1.12
CA LYS A 140 3.96 -18.77 0.88
C LYS A 140 5.00 -19.50 0.03
N ASP A 141 5.51 -18.85 -1.01
CA ASP A 141 6.53 -19.44 -1.87
C ASP A 141 7.85 -19.66 -1.10
N ILE A 142 8.32 -18.67 -0.35
CA ILE A 142 9.51 -18.80 0.51
C ILE A 142 9.33 -19.96 1.50
N LEU A 143 8.20 -19.99 2.22
CA LEU A 143 7.88 -21.06 3.18
C LEU A 143 7.94 -22.45 2.54
N LYS A 144 7.35 -22.61 1.36
CA LYS A 144 7.36 -23.88 0.61
C LYS A 144 8.78 -24.35 0.26
N PHE A 145 9.67 -23.44 -0.13
CA PHE A 145 11.07 -23.80 -0.41
C PHE A 145 11.86 -24.11 0.87
N THR A 146 11.67 -23.33 1.94
CA THR A 146 12.30 -23.57 3.25
C THR A 146 11.87 -24.92 3.86
N GLU A 147 10.59 -25.30 3.74
CA GLU A 147 10.09 -26.61 4.19
C GLU A 147 10.76 -27.77 3.43
N ARG A 148 10.94 -27.63 2.11
CA ARG A 148 11.64 -28.63 1.29
C ARG A 148 13.11 -28.76 1.66
N ALA A 149 13.74 -27.64 2.04
CA ALA A 149 15.11 -27.63 2.55
C ALA A 149 15.23 -28.17 3.99
N LYS A 150 14.11 -28.50 4.65
CA LYS A 150 14.04 -28.97 6.05
C LYS A 150 14.62 -27.97 7.05
N GLU A 151 14.53 -26.69 6.75
CA GLU A 151 14.98 -25.61 7.62
C GLU A 151 13.86 -25.12 8.54
N LYS A 152 14.17 -24.22 9.48
CA LYS A 152 13.20 -23.68 10.44
C LYS A 152 12.19 -22.78 9.76
N THR A 153 10.91 -22.95 10.08
CA THR A 153 9.81 -22.26 9.37
C THR A 153 8.89 -21.46 10.30
N ASP A 154 9.13 -21.49 11.61
CA ASP A 154 8.25 -20.89 12.61
C ASP A 154 8.01 -19.40 12.38
N ILE A 155 9.08 -18.68 12.04
CA ILE A 155 9.01 -17.23 11.80
C ILE A 155 8.30 -16.90 10.48
N LEU A 156 8.47 -17.73 9.44
CA LEU A 156 7.78 -17.57 8.16
C LEU A 156 6.29 -17.83 8.29
N LYS A 157 5.90 -18.85 9.08
CA LYS A 157 4.49 -19.13 9.41
C LYS A 157 3.84 -17.96 10.15
N LYS A 158 4.54 -17.38 11.13
CA LYS A 158 4.09 -16.15 11.82
C LYS A 158 3.96 -14.97 10.87
N ALA A 159 4.96 -14.72 10.02
CA ALA A 159 4.93 -13.66 9.02
C ALA A 159 3.75 -13.81 8.05
N LEU A 160 3.50 -15.04 7.58
CA LEU A 160 2.38 -15.34 6.70
C LEU A 160 1.03 -15.10 7.40
N ALA A 161 0.89 -15.47 8.67
CA ALA A 161 -0.31 -15.15 9.44
C ALA A 161 -0.54 -13.64 9.53
N VAL A 162 0.51 -12.84 9.72
CA VAL A 162 0.41 -11.37 9.67
C VAL A 162 -0.08 -10.89 8.31
N MET A 163 0.48 -11.42 7.22
CA MET A 163 0.08 -11.06 5.84
C MET A 163 -1.25 -11.67 5.38
N HIS A 164 -1.92 -12.46 6.22
CA HIS A 164 -3.34 -12.78 6.06
C HIS A 164 -4.24 -11.79 6.80
N VAL A 165 -3.84 -11.36 8.01
CA VAL A 165 -4.62 -10.44 8.84
C VAL A 165 -4.65 -9.03 8.26
N VAL A 166 -3.52 -8.52 7.76
CA VAL A 166 -3.42 -7.12 7.31
C VAL A 166 -4.30 -6.84 6.08
N PRO A 167 -4.24 -7.62 4.97
CA PRO A 167 -5.15 -7.41 3.84
C PRO A 167 -6.63 -7.54 4.25
N LYS A 168 -6.95 -8.52 5.11
CA LYS A 168 -8.32 -8.67 5.62
C LYS A 168 -8.79 -7.43 6.39
N ALA A 169 -7.92 -6.84 7.22
CA ALA A 169 -8.26 -5.61 7.93
C ALA A 169 -8.51 -4.44 6.96
N CYS A 170 -7.79 -4.38 5.83
CA CYS A 170 -8.09 -3.42 4.77
C CYS A 170 -9.49 -3.66 4.19
N ASP A 171 -9.81 -4.91 3.85
CA ASP A 171 -11.11 -5.29 3.27
C ASP A 171 -12.27 -4.99 4.24
N ASP A 172 -12.15 -5.40 5.50
CA ASP A 172 -13.16 -5.19 6.55
C ASP A 172 -13.42 -3.68 6.75
N MET A 173 -12.37 -2.87 6.87
CA MET A 173 -12.49 -1.44 7.08
C MET A 173 -12.97 -0.68 5.83
N MET A 174 -12.74 -1.21 4.63
CA MET A 174 -13.36 -0.72 3.40
C MET A 174 -14.86 -0.99 3.37
N GLN A 175 -15.33 -2.12 3.93
CA GLN A 175 -16.76 -2.40 4.04
C GLN A 175 -17.44 -1.53 5.11
N VAL A 176 -16.80 -1.31 6.26
CA VAL A 176 -17.31 -0.41 7.31
C VAL A 176 -17.44 1.03 6.80
N GLY A 177 -16.47 1.51 5.99
CA GLY A 177 -16.55 2.84 5.37
C GLY A 177 -17.72 3.01 4.38
N ARG A 178 -18.39 1.93 3.96
CA ARG A 178 -19.60 1.95 3.12
C ARG A 178 -20.89 2.04 3.93
N LEU A 179 -20.84 1.84 5.26
CA LEU A 179 -21.98 2.07 6.15
C LEU A 179 -22.19 3.59 6.28
N GLN A 180 -22.85 4.19 5.30
CA GLN A 180 -23.31 5.58 5.38
C GLN A 180 -24.31 5.68 6.55
N ASN A 181 -24.14 6.72 7.40
CA ASN A 181 -24.95 7.12 8.57
C ASN A 181 -24.31 6.94 9.98
N PHE A 182 -22.97 6.97 10.12
CA PHE A 182 -22.35 7.12 11.45
C PHE A 182 -21.71 8.51 11.61
N ASP A 183 -22.31 9.39 12.42
CA ASP A 183 -21.86 10.76 12.73
C ASP A 183 -20.62 10.82 13.65
N GLY A 184 -19.86 9.73 13.78
CA GLY A 184 -18.67 9.65 14.62
C GLY A 184 -17.40 9.28 13.84
N SER A 185 -16.25 9.77 14.30
CA SER A 185 -14.95 9.31 13.79
C SER A 185 -14.74 7.84 14.13
N LEU A 186 -14.82 6.96 13.12
CA LEU A 186 -14.59 5.51 13.26
C LEU A 186 -13.20 5.19 13.83
N ASN A 187 -12.22 6.09 13.61
CA ASN A 187 -10.88 5.97 14.17
C ASN A 187 -10.83 6.13 15.70
N ALA A 188 -11.89 6.66 16.32
CA ALA A 188 -12.00 6.80 17.77
C ALA A 188 -12.62 5.56 18.45
N GLN A 189 -13.07 4.55 17.69
CA GLN A 189 -13.84 3.43 18.22
C GLN A 189 -13.04 2.14 18.47
N GLY A 190 -11.73 2.16 18.22
CA GLY A 190 -10.87 0.98 18.42
C GLY A 190 -11.01 -0.07 17.32
N LYS A 191 -10.60 -1.31 17.62
CA LYS A 191 -10.53 -2.40 16.64
C LYS A 191 -11.90 -3.03 16.41
N LEU A 192 -12.34 -3.14 15.15
CA LEU A 192 -13.54 -3.91 14.79
C LEU A 192 -13.34 -5.38 15.20
N LEU A 193 -14.22 -5.88 16.09
CA LEU A 193 -14.11 -7.25 16.62
C LEU A 193 -14.96 -8.25 15.85
N TYR A 194 -16.09 -7.83 15.28
CA TYR A 194 -17.05 -8.72 14.64
C TYR A 194 -18.04 -7.96 13.74
N GLN A 195 -18.42 -8.54 12.61
CA GLN A 195 -19.51 -8.06 11.75
C GLN A 195 -20.28 -9.27 11.19
N SER A 196 -21.57 -9.38 11.51
CA SER A 196 -22.49 -10.31 10.85
C SER A 196 -23.20 -9.60 9.70
N ILE A 197 -23.43 -10.33 8.61
CA ILE A 197 -24.35 -9.93 7.54
C ILE A 197 -25.63 -10.77 7.77
N THR A 198 -26.79 -10.12 7.86
CA THR A 198 -28.10 -10.78 7.85
C THR A 198 -28.59 -10.92 6.41
#